data_AF-A0A2E3PHL5-F1
#
_entry.id   AF-A0A2E3PHL5-F1
#
_cell.length_a   1.000
_cell.length_b   1.000
_cell.length_c   1.000
_cell.angle_alpha   90.00
_cell.angle_beta   90.00
_cell.angle_gamma   90.00
#
_symmetry.space_group_name_H-M   'P 1'
#
loop_
_entity.id
_entity.type
_entity.pdbx_description
1 polymer ?
#
loop_
_entity_poly.entity_id
_entity_poly.type
_entity_poly.pdbx_seq_one_letter_code
_entity_poly.pdbx_strand_id
1 'polypeptide(L)'
;MRLTQTLALGLAGALTLAGTADAAWLKRQPKKDPVHKAVAHVAALGCTVSASDWDKIYASYGGTERDGDYHILMMYQAKELTSQDAGGHVTFKGVAGC
;
A
#
# COMPACT_ATOMS: atom_id res chain seq x y z
N MET A 1 5.56 -29.09 53.48
CA MET A 1 6.57 -29.53 52.49
C MET A 1 6.10 -29.14 51.11
N ARG A 2 6.96 -28.48 50.34
CA ARG A 2 6.68 -27.92 49.01
C ARG A 2 6.74 -29.03 47.96
N LEU A 3 5.73 -29.11 47.09
CA LEU A 3 5.91 -29.53 45.70
C LEU A 3 5.24 -28.45 44.84
N THR A 4 6.06 -27.50 44.45
CA THR A 4 5.75 -26.48 43.45
C THR A 4 5.94 -27.10 42.08
N GLN A 5 4.88 -27.23 41.30
CA GLN A 5 4.97 -27.44 39.86
C GLN A 5 4.10 -26.38 39.17
N THR A 6 4.73 -25.25 38.90
CA THR A 6 4.19 -24.20 38.03
C THR A 6 4.39 -24.69 36.60
N LEU A 7 3.36 -25.27 35.99
CA LEU A 7 3.32 -25.45 34.54
C LEU A 7 3.03 -24.09 33.91
N ALA A 8 4.10 -23.38 33.58
CA ALA A 8 4.06 -22.29 32.61
C ALA A 8 3.80 -22.92 31.24
N LEU A 9 2.56 -22.88 30.76
CA LEU A 9 2.30 -23.01 29.33
C LEU A 9 2.86 -21.75 28.67
N GLY A 10 4.06 -21.91 28.13
CA GLY A 10 4.76 -20.88 27.38
C GLY A 10 4.00 -20.48 26.13
N LEU A 11 4.17 -19.20 25.81
CA LEU A 11 4.20 -18.59 24.50
C LEU A 11 3.03 -18.93 23.55
N ALA A 12 2.09 -17.99 23.51
CA ALA A 12 1.90 -17.15 22.32
C ALA A 12 2.26 -17.82 20.99
N GLY A 13 1.45 -18.77 20.55
CA GLY A 13 1.26 -19.03 19.14
C GLY A 13 0.43 -17.89 18.55
N ALA A 14 1.04 -16.70 18.42
CA ALA A 14 0.53 -15.72 17.48
C ALA A 14 0.56 -16.43 16.13
N LEU A 15 -0.61 -16.81 15.62
CA LEU A 15 -0.80 -17.18 14.23
C LEU A 15 -0.33 -15.97 13.43
N THR A 16 0.96 -15.95 13.11
CA THR A 16 1.51 -15.01 12.15
C THR A 16 1.05 -15.59 10.83
N LEU A 17 -0.21 -15.31 10.46
CA LEU A 17 -0.53 -15.13 9.06
C LEU A 17 0.28 -13.92 8.60
N ALA A 18 1.58 -14.12 8.41
CA ALA A 18 2.34 -13.42 7.39
C ALA A 18 1.79 -13.96 6.06
N GLY A 19 0.54 -13.63 5.77
CA GLY A 19 0.12 -13.48 4.40
C GLY A 19 0.98 -12.36 3.86
N THR A 20 2.07 -12.72 3.20
CA THR A 20 2.72 -11.90 2.19
C THR A 20 1.66 -11.66 1.12
N ALA A 21 0.74 -10.72 1.39
CA ALA A 21 -0.06 -10.13 0.34
C ALA A 21 0.97 -9.48 -0.58
N ASP A 22 1.18 -10.11 -1.72
CA ASP A 22 2.19 -9.73 -2.70
C ASP A 22 2.07 -8.24 -3.02
N ALA A 23 3.04 -7.45 -2.55
CA ALA A 23 3.32 -6.08 -2.97
C ALA A 23 3.76 -6.08 -4.44
N ALA A 24 2.79 -6.31 -5.32
CA ALA A 24 3.01 -6.51 -6.74
C ALA A 24 1.79 -6.20 -7.64
N TRP A 25 0.73 -5.53 -7.15
CA TRP A 25 -0.36 -5.16 -8.06
C TRP A 25 0.12 -4.20 -9.13
N LEU A 26 0.90 -3.17 -8.77
CA LEU A 26 1.49 -2.24 -9.72
C LEU A 26 2.43 -2.96 -10.69
N LYS A 27 3.21 -3.94 -10.20
CA LYS A 27 4.10 -4.77 -11.05
C LYS A 27 3.34 -5.58 -12.11
N ARG A 28 2.06 -5.93 -11.86
CA ARG A 28 1.19 -6.62 -12.83
C ARG A 28 0.55 -5.67 -13.84
N GLN A 29 0.56 -4.36 -13.59
CA GLN A 29 0.00 -3.40 -14.53
C GLN A 29 0.91 -3.20 -15.75
N PRO A 30 0.34 -2.93 -16.94
CA PRO A 30 1.14 -2.61 -18.12
C PRO A 30 2.02 -1.39 -17.86
N LYS A 31 3.32 -1.43 -18.22
CA LYS A 31 4.23 -0.27 -18.02
C LYS A 31 3.79 1.01 -18.74
N LYS A 32 2.94 0.88 -19.77
CA LYS A 32 2.36 2.01 -20.51
C LYS A 32 1.14 2.63 -19.81
N ASP A 33 0.60 1.95 -18.81
CA ASP A 33 -0.59 2.37 -18.09
C ASP A 33 -0.35 3.70 -17.37
N PRO A 34 -1.33 4.62 -17.37
CA PRO A 34 -1.24 5.87 -16.62
C PRO A 34 -0.82 5.69 -15.15
N VAL A 35 -1.17 4.56 -14.52
CA VAL A 35 -0.83 4.30 -13.11
C VAL A 35 0.67 4.20 -12.87
N HIS A 36 1.43 3.60 -13.79
CA HIS A 36 2.89 3.52 -13.66
C HIS A 36 3.53 4.91 -13.71
N LYS A 37 3.02 5.77 -14.60
CA LYS A 37 3.51 7.14 -14.75
C LYS A 37 3.14 8.00 -13.54
N ALA A 38 1.91 7.86 -13.05
CA ALA A 38 1.42 8.59 -11.88
C ALA A 38 2.18 8.22 -10.61
N VAL A 39 2.40 6.92 -10.35
CA VAL A 39 3.16 6.47 -9.18
C VAL A 39 4.63 6.90 -9.28
N ALA A 40 5.25 6.79 -10.46
CA ALA A 40 6.61 7.28 -10.67
C ALA A 40 6.73 8.80 -10.46
N HIS A 41 5.71 9.57 -10.85
CA HIS A 41 5.64 11.01 -10.60
C HIS A 41 5.57 11.31 -9.10
N VAL A 42 4.66 10.66 -8.36
CA VAL A 42 4.54 10.85 -6.91
C VAL A 42 5.82 10.41 -6.17
N ALA A 43 6.47 9.33 -6.64
CA ALA A 43 7.76 8.91 -6.09
C ALA A 43 8.84 9.99 -6.23
N ALA A 44 8.87 10.69 -7.37
CA ALA A 44 9.78 11.82 -7.58
C ALA A 44 9.45 13.05 -6.69
N LEU A 45 8.22 13.16 -6.20
CA LEU A 45 7.76 14.24 -5.30
C LEU A 45 7.89 13.90 -3.80
N GLY A 46 8.29 12.69 -3.44
CA GLY A 46 8.47 12.28 -2.04
C GLY A 46 7.49 11.22 -1.53
N CYS A 47 6.88 10.43 -2.42
CA CYS A 47 6.06 9.24 -2.12
C CYS A 47 4.70 9.48 -1.45
N THR A 48 4.38 10.72 -1.08
CA THR A 48 3.09 11.09 -0.49
C THR A 48 2.42 12.15 -1.33
N VAL A 49 1.11 12.01 -1.53
CA VAL A 49 0.29 12.95 -2.30
C VAL A 49 -1.12 13.04 -1.70
N SER A 50 -1.81 14.17 -1.82
CA SER A 50 -3.23 14.22 -1.45
C SER A 50 -4.07 13.39 -2.42
N ALA A 51 -5.19 12.80 -1.98
CA ALA A 51 -6.11 12.09 -2.89
C ALA A 51 -6.57 13.00 -4.05
N SER A 52 -6.83 14.29 -3.75
CA SER A 52 -7.23 15.25 -4.78
C SER A 52 -6.15 15.56 -5.82
N ASP A 53 -4.87 15.48 -5.45
CA ASP A 53 -3.76 15.67 -6.38
C ASP A 53 -3.40 14.38 -7.10
N TRP A 54 -3.63 13.22 -6.47
CA TRP A 54 -3.52 11.93 -7.14
C TRP A 54 -4.42 11.88 -8.38
N ASP A 55 -5.69 12.25 -8.27
CA ASP A 55 -6.63 12.22 -9.40
C ASP A 55 -6.17 13.12 -10.54
N LYS A 56 -5.68 14.33 -10.22
CA LYS A 56 -5.12 15.26 -11.21
C LYS A 56 -3.87 14.69 -11.88
N ILE A 57 -2.96 14.10 -11.12
CA ILE A 57 -1.74 13.49 -11.64
C ILE A 57 -2.09 12.31 -12.55
N TYR A 58 -2.98 11.43 -12.10
CA TYR A 58 -3.42 10.27 -12.85
C TYR A 58 -4.13 10.68 -14.16
N ALA A 59 -5.02 11.67 -14.11
CA ALA A 59 -5.67 12.24 -15.27
C ALA A 59 -4.68 12.91 -16.25
N SER A 60 -3.63 13.57 -15.75
CA SER A 60 -2.59 14.17 -16.60
C SER A 60 -1.83 13.15 -17.44
N TYR A 61 -1.83 11.88 -17.04
CA TYR A 61 -1.23 10.77 -17.77
C TYR A 61 -2.22 10.00 -18.66
N GLY A 62 -3.47 10.48 -18.79
CA GLY A 62 -4.51 9.89 -19.64
C GLY A 62 -5.40 8.89 -18.92
N GLY A 63 -5.33 8.80 -17.59
CA GLY A 63 -6.27 8.03 -16.77
C GLY A 63 -7.61 8.75 -16.60
N THR A 64 -8.65 8.03 -16.19
CA THR A 64 -9.92 8.63 -15.75
C THR A 64 -9.98 8.69 -14.23
N GLU A 65 -10.63 9.70 -13.64
CA GLU A 65 -10.74 9.83 -12.18
C GLU A 65 -11.34 8.56 -11.54
N ARG A 66 -12.37 7.97 -12.17
CA ARG A 66 -13.01 6.72 -11.72
C ARG A 66 -12.04 5.54 -11.65
N ASP A 67 -11.06 5.48 -12.56
CA ASP A 67 -10.02 4.45 -12.53
C ASP A 67 -8.91 4.78 -11.51
N GLY A 68 -8.73 6.07 -11.18
CA GLY A 68 -7.78 6.54 -10.18
C GLY A 68 -8.09 5.98 -8.79
N ASP A 69 -9.34 6.13 -8.34
CA ASP A 69 -9.84 5.56 -7.08
C ASP A 69 -9.70 4.03 -7.03
N TYR A 70 -10.07 3.37 -8.13
CA TYR A 70 -9.94 1.91 -8.24
C TYR A 70 -8.48 1.48 -8.08
N HIS A 71 -7.54 2.18 -8.71
CA HIS A 71 -6.11 1.87 -8.60
C HIS A 71 -5.55 2.11 -7.20
N ILE A 72 -6.00 3.16 -6.50
CA ILE A 72 -5.67 3.35 -5.08
C ILE A 72 -6.15 2.17 -4.25
N LEU A 73 -7.41 1.76 -4.42
CA LEU A 73 -7.97 0.64 -3.69
C LEU A 73 -7.18 -0.65 -3.93
N MET A 74 -6.81 -0.93 -5.19
CA MET A 74 -6.04 -2.11 -5.54
C MET A 74 -4.62 -2.08 -4.96
N MET A 75 -3.94 -0.94 -5.01
CA MET A 75 -2.61 -0.77 -4.40
C MET A 75 -2.67 -0.86 -2.87
N TYR A 76 -3.74 -0.34 -2.24
CA TYR A 76 -3.98 -0.50 -0.81
C TYR A 76 -4.14 -1.97 -0.41
N GLN A 77 -4.97 -2.73 -1.14
CA GLN A 77 -5.15 -4.17 -0.90
C GLN A 77 -3.86 -4.97 -1.14
N ALA A 78 -3.04 -4.53 -2.10
CA ALA A 78 -1.72 -5.09 -2.36
C ALA A 78 -0.64 -4.65 -1.37
N LYS A 79 -0.97 -3.81 -0.37
CA LYS A 79 -0.02 -3.23 0.59
C LYS A 79 1.10 -2.39 -0.08
N GLU A 80 0.82 -1.84 -1.26
CA GLU A 80 1.69 -0.97 -2.07
C GLU A 80 1.50 0.53 -1.74
N LEU A 81 0.56 0.86 -0.86
CA LEU A 81 0.42 2.18 -0.26
C LEU A 81 -0.16 2.10 1.16
N THR A 82 0.04 3.15 1.94
CA THR A 82 -0.49 3.38 3.29
C THR A 82 -1.51 4.52 3.21
N SER A 83 -2.74 4.28 3.63
CA SER A 83 -3.87 5.22 3.48
C SER A 83 -4.20 6.02 4.74
N GLN A 84 -3.27 6.17 5.68
CA GLN A 84 -3.57 6.81 6.96
C GLN A 84 -2.89 8.16 7.10
N ASP A 85 -3.57 9.21 6.66
CA ASP A 85 -3.72 10.38 7.51
C ASP A 85 -5.14 10.94 7.46
N ALA A 86 -5.49 11.74 8.46
CA ALA A 86 -6.79 12.40 8.56
C ALA A 86 -7.00 13.49 7.48
N GLY A 87 -5.95 13.80 6.70
CA GLY A 87 -5.96 14.80 5.63
C GLY A 87 -6.28 14.21 4.25
N GLY A 88 -6.47 12.89 4.13
CA GLY A 88 -6.76 12.24 2.87
C GLY A 88 -5.53 12.10 1.97
N HIS A 89 -4.34 11.93 2.54
CA HIS A 89 -3.14 11.65 1.76
C HIS A 89 -2.93 10.15 1.50
N VAL A 90 -2.29 9.90 0.37
CA VAL A 90 -1.93 8.60 -0.18
C VAL A 90 -0.42 8.51 -0.14
N THR A 91 0.11 7.57 0.65
CA THR A 91 1.56 7.36 0.75
C THR A 91 1.95 6.03 0.13
N PHE A 92 2.69 6.04 -0.96
CA PHE A 92 3.16 4.82 -1.64
C PHE A 92 4.27 4.12 -0.86
N LYS A 93 4.32 2.79 -0.93
CA LYS A 93 5.30 1.95 -0.25
C LYS A 93 5.62 0.69 -1.06
N GLY A 94 6.90 0.41 -1.27
CA GLY A 94 7.37 -0.75 -2.02
C GLY A 94 7.11 -0.67 -3.54
N VAL A 95 6.89 0.53 -4.07
CA VAL A 95 6.61 0.81 -5.48
C VAL A 95 7.39 2.03 -5.98
N ALA A 96 7.95 1.92 -7.18
CA ALA A 96 8.65 3.01 -7.88
C ALA A 96 9.76 3.73 -7.09
N GLY A 97 10.38 3.07 -6.11
CA GLY A 97 11.43 3.67 -5.26
C GLY A 97 10.90 4.29 -3.96
N CYS A 98 9.58 4.30 -3.79
CA CYS A 98 8.91 4.21 -2.51
C CYS A 98 8.91 2.73 -2.06
#